data_AF-N9TLP5-F1
#
_entry.id   AF-N9TLP5-F1
#
_cell.length_a   1.000
_cell.length_b   1.000
_cell.length_c   1.000
_cell.angle_alpha   90.00
_cell.angle_beta   90.00
_cell.angle_gamma   90.00
#
_symmetry.space_group_name_H-M   'P 1'
#
loop_
_entity.id
_entity.type
_entity.pdbx_description
1 polymer ?
#
loop_
_entity_poly.entity_id
_entity_poly.type
_entity_poly.pdbx_seq_one_letter_code
_entity_poly.pdbx_strand_id
1 'polypeptide(L)'
;MKSYLLLVVTLSMSISSHAAIDIYPNPNLTDPSLATTFASQLRNMKIKEMEEVIKGECNQFKEYTYLSMQNWKSLKNQTKSADEAQRYSQQLVQEMPYRLSFQYTFPLGISAYLTTEEYIKQVTLSSEKLNETSMLDKMYSGCLSMNDVKYFDLLSSEKYLTGSRTPFISESDVLKMFDPTNSLFRSIHPVPSKEDKLTPPNMAKTINFKPIEFIIARILIDQDIRNSFITSNIRWIDYKKASFTMQKNFVKFMEKGGRNKDFARVASMVKTLSPRITNNDENYIIPTEAEISSVFNNDNLNGDPVLIKDLKNNLKKFNY
;
A
#
# COMPACT_ATOMS: atom_id res chain seq x y z
N MET A 1 -18.61 -3.56 -9.31
CA MET A 1 -18.83 -3.56 -7.83
C MET A 1 -18.06 -4.66 -7.10
N LYS A 2 -18.28 -5.97 -7.37
CA LYS A 2 -17.47 -7.05 -6.76
C LYS A 2 -15.97 -6.91 -7.05
N SER A 3 -15.59 -6.47 -8.26
CA SER A 3 -14.19 -6.28 -8.67
C SER A 3 -13.48 -5.11 -7.98
N TYR A 4 -14.20 -4.04 -7.62
CA TYR A 4 -13.63 -2.90 -6.86
C TYR A 4 -13.36 -3.29 -5.41
N LEU A 5 -14.32 -3.97 -4.77
CA LEU A 5 -14.11 -4.53 -3.44
C LEU A 5 -13.00 -5.58 -3.48
N LEU A 6 -12.89 -6.38 -4.55
CA LEU A 6 -11.82 -7.36 -4.73
C LEU A 6 -10.46 -6.69 -4.92
N LEU A 7 -10.36 -5.60 -5.68
CA LEU A 7 -9.13 -4.80 -5.85
C LEU A 7 -8.73 -4.11 -4.53
N VAL A 8 -9.69 -3.49 -3.84
CA VAL A 8 -9.48 -2.88 -2.52
C VAL A 8 -9.10 -3.94 -1.50
N VAL A 9 -9.71 -5.13 -1.53
CA VAL A 9 -9.39 -6.28 -0.65
C VAL A 9 -8.06 -6.92 -1.02
N THR A 10 -7.70 -7.09 -2.29
CA THR A 10 -6.37 -7.60 -2.70
C THR A 10 -5.26 -6.59 -2.36
N LEU A 11 -5.53 -5.30 -2.49
CA LEU A 11 -4.62 -4.21 -2.07
C LEU A 11 -4.58 -4.01 -0.54
N SER A 12 -5.58 -4.48 0.21
CA SER A 12 -5.68 -4.29 1.67
C SER A 12 -5.62 -5.57 2.52
N MET A 13 -5.59 -6.77 1.95
CA MET A 13 -5.66 -8.04 2.69
C MET A 13 -4.51 -9.03 2.45
N SER A 14 -3.39 -8.62 1.90
CA SER A 14 -2.18 -9.42 1.96
C SER A 14 -1.41 -9.21 3.28
N ILE A 15 -2.11 -9.44 4.40
CA ILE A 15 -1.47 -9.63 5.72
C ILE A 15 -1.81 -11.01 6.31
N SER A 16 -2.66 -11.80 5.65
CA SER A 16 -3.01 -13.14 6.16
C SER A 16 -3.79 -13.99 5.15
N SER A 17 -3.10 -14.64 4.21
CA SER A 17 -3.38 -16.03 3.78
C SER A 17 -2.31 -16.48 2.79
N HIS A 18 -2.06 -17.79 2.73
CA HIS A 18 -1.04 -18.46 1.92
C HIS A 18 -1.33 -18.43 0.40
N ALA A 19 -1.81 -17.31 -0.15
CA ALA A 19 -1.88 -17.13 -1.59
C ALA A 19 -0.44 -17.14 -2.13
N ALA A 20 -0.17 -17.92 -3.19
CA ALA A 20 1.11 -17.88 -3.87
C ALA A 20 1.45 -16.43 -4.21
N ILE A 21 2.67 -15.99 -3.88
CA ILE A 21 3.14 -14.64 -4.21
C ILE A 21 2.98 -14.46 -5.72
N ASP A 22 2.20 -13.46 -6.15
CA ASP A 22 1.90 -13.24 -7.57
C ASP A 22 3.14 -12.69 -8.29
N ILE A 23 4.01 -13.61 -8.71
CA ILE A 23 5.25 -13.36 -9.42
C ILE A 23 5.18 -14.08 -10.76
N TYR A 24 5.41 -13.34 -11.85
CA TYR A 24 5.50 -13.97 -13.16
C TYR A 24 6.79 -14.80 -13.24
N PRO A 25 6.74 -16.07 -13.73
CA PRO A 25 7.92 -16.89 -13.89
C PRO A 25 8.94 -16.19 -14.80
N ASN A 26 10.13 -15.92 -14.26
CA ASN A 26 11.20 -15.33 -15.04
C ASN A 26 11.95 -16.44 -15.81
N PRO A 27 11.99 -16.40 -17.15
CA PRO A 27 12.66 -17.43 -17.95
C PRO A 27 14.18 -17.47 -17.72
N ASN A 28 14.77 -16.42 -17.13
CA ASN A 28 16.18 -16.38 -16.77
C ASN A 28 16.47 -16.98 -15.37
N LEU A 29 15.43 -17.39 -14.62
CA LEU A 29 15.53 -18.02 -13.30
C LEU A 29 15.22 -19.52 -13.36
N THR A 30 15.77 -20.22 -14.36
CA THR A 30 15.63 -21.67 -14.51
C THR A 30 16.44 -22.47 -13.47
N ASP A 31 17.49 -21.87 -12.91
CA ASP A 31 18.24 -22.41 -11.78
C ASP A 31 17.75 -21.80 -10.44
N PRO A 32 17.24 -22.62 -9.49
CA PRO A 32 16.86 -22.16 -8.15
C PRO A 32 17.96 -21.39 -7.40
N SER A 33 19.24 -21.65 -7.68
CA SER A 33 20.38 -20.96 -7.06
C SER A 33 20.45 -19.47 -7.45
N LEU A 34 20.03 -19.13 -8.68
CA LEU A 34 19.96 -17.75 -9.17
C LEU A 34 18.86 -16.97 -8.45
N ALA A 35 17.68 -17.57 -8.29
CA ALA A 35 16.58 -16.95 -7.55
C ALA A 35 16.99 -16.60 -6.12
N THR A 36 17.70 -17.52 -5.43
CA THR A 36 18.25 -17.27 -4.09
C THR A 36 19.30 -16.16 -4.08
N THR A 37 20.16 -16.10 -5.11
CA THR A 37 21.19 -15.05 -5.24
C THR A 37 20.57 -13.68 -5.39
N PHE A 38 19.62 -13.52 -6.32
CA PHE A 38 18.94 -12.23 -6.53
C PHE A 38 18.07 -11.83 -5.33
N ALA A 39 17.35 -12.77 -4.72
CA ALA A 39 16.61 -12.49 -3.50
C ALA A 39 17.56 -12.02 -2.37
N SER A 40 18.77 -12.59 -2.28
CA SER A 40 19.77 -12.12 -1.32
C SER A 40 20.29 -10.71 -1.64
N GLN A 41 20.45 -10.35 -2.91
CA GLN A 41 20.83 -8.99 -3.31
C GLN A 41 19.74 -7.98 -2.94
N LEU A 42 18.49 -8.25 -3.33
CA LEU A 42 17.33 -7.41 -2.99
C LEU A 42 17.14 -7.27 -1.48
N ARG A 43 17.32 -8.35 -0.70
CA ARG A 43 17.21 -8.32 0.76
C ARG A 43 18.21 -7.37 1.42
N ASN A 44 19.36 -7.13 0.79
CA ASN A 44 20.41 -6.24 1.30
C ASN A 44 20.25 -4.79 0.83
N MET A 45 19.29 -4.49 -0.04
CA MET A 45 19.02 -3.13 -0.49
C MET A 45 18.44 -2.28 0.64
N LYS A 46 18.91 -1.03 0.71
CA LYS A 46 18.39 0.00 1.59
C LYS A 46 17.03 0.48 1.09
N ILE A 47 16.34 1.25 1.93
CA ILE A 47 15.00 1.80 1.63
C ILE A 47 14.95 2.44 0.22
N LYS A 48 15.86 3.39 -0.08
CA LYS A 48 15.85 4.12 -1.36
C LYS A 48 16.12 3.23 -2.57
N GLU A 49 17.08 2.32 -2.46
CA GLU A 49 17.47 1.41 -3.55
C GLU A 49 16.31 0.48 -3.93
N MET A 50 15.65 -0.11 -2.93
CA MET A 50 14.51 -0.98 -3.17
C MET A 50 13.29 -0.21 -3.70
N GLU A 51 13.06 1.01 -3.21
CA GLU A 51 12.01 1.88 -3.74
C GLU A 51 12.24 2.24 -5.20
N GLU A 52 13.47 2.44 -5.65
CA GLU A 52 13.78 2.70 -7.06
C GLU A 52 13.43 1.50 -7.94
N VAL A 53 13.73 0.27 -7.48
CA VAL A 53 13.33 -0.98 -8.16
C VAL A 53 11.79 -1.03 -8.28
N ILE A 54 11.08 -0.81 -7.18
CA ILE A 54 9.62 -0.86 -7.13
C ILE A 54 8.99 0.23 -8.02
N LYS A 55 9.50 1.47 -7.95
CA LYS A 55 9.02 2.59 -8.77
C LYS A 55 9.28 2.32 -10.26
N GLY A 56 10.42 1.74 -10.61
CA GLY A 56 10.73 1.32 -11.98
C GLY A 56 9.68 0.36 -12.53
N GLU A 57 9.39 -0.70 -11.78
CA GLU A 57 8.38 -1.70 -12.15
C GLU A 57 6.99 -1.05 -12.29
N CYS A 58 6.62 -0.16 -11.36
CA CYS A 58 5.31 0.51 -11.39
C CYS A 58 5.17 1.59 -12.47
N ASN A 59 6.26 2.18 -12.95
CA ASN A 59 6.21 3.04 -14.14
C ASN A 59 5.80 2.25 -15.38
N GLN A 60 6.25 1.01 -15.52
CA GLN A 60 5.82 0.11 -16.60
C GLN A 60 4.35 -0.31 -16.44
N PHE A 61 3.92 -0.52 -15.19
CA PHE A 61 2.50 -0.79 -14.89
C PHE A 61 1.59 0.41 -15.25
N LYS A 62 2.07 1.65 -15.06
CA LYS A 62 1.38 2.88 -15.47
C LYS A 62 1.23 2.95 -17.00
N GLU A 63 2.26 2.55 -17.75
CA GLU A 63 2.19 2.45 -19.21
C GLU A 63 1.16 1.41 -19.67
N TYR A 64 1.18 0.21 -19.08
CA TYR A 64 0.14 -0.80 -19.31
C TYR A 64 -1.27 -0.25 -19.06
N THR A 65 -1.46 0.46 -17.94
CA THR A 65 -2.74 1.09 -17.59
C THR A 65 -3.19 2.05 -18.69
N TYR A 66 -2.28 2.90 -19.17
CA TYR A 66 -2.56 3.84 -20.26
C TYR A 66 -3.03 3.11 -21.53
N LEU A 67 -2.28 2.08 -21.97
CA LEU A 67 -2.63 1.30 -23.16
C LEU A 67 -4.00 0.62 -23.04
N SER A 68 -4.29 0.03 -21.88
CA SER A 68 -5.58 -0.58 -21.58
C SER A 68 -6.72 0.45 -21.61
N MET A 69 -6.53 1.61 -20.98
CA MET A 69 -7.50 2.70 -21.02
C MET A 69 -7.80 3.17 -22.45
N GLN A 70 -6.77 3.35 -23.29
CA GLN A 70 -6.98 3.74 -24.69
C GLN A 70 -7.76 2.67 -25.45
N ASN A 71 -7.46 1.39 -25.22
CA ASN A 71 -8.18 0.29 -25.85
C ASN A 71 -9.69 0.30 -25.52
N TRP A 72 -10.05 0.45 -24.24
CA TRP A 72 -11.46 0.49 -23.82
C TRP A 72 -12.16 1.79 -24.23
N LYS A 73 -11.45 2.90 -24.33
CA LYS A 73 -11.97 4.14 -24.93
C LYS A 73 -12.27 3.99 -26.41
N SER A 74 -11.41 3.30 -27.16
CA SER A 74 -11.67 3.03 -28.57
C SER A 74 -12.98 2.26 -28.77
N LEU A 75 -13.25 1.27 -27.90
CA LEU A 75 -14.55 0.57 -27.89
C LEU A 75 -15.70 1.52 -27.53
N LYS A 76 -15.56 2.29 -26.45
CA LYS A 76 -16.59 3.25 -26.01
C LYS A 76 -16.96 4.25 -27.10
N ASN A 77 -15.96 4.72 -27.86
CA ASN A 77 -16.11 5.66 -28.96
C ASN A 77 -16.50 4.98 -30.29
N GLN A 78 -16.82 3.68 -30.27
CA GLN A 78 -17.23 2.90 -31.45
C GLN A 78 -16.18 2.87 -32.58
N THR A 79 -14.89 3.05 -32.23
CA THR A 79 -13.76 2.98 -33.18
C THR A 79 -13.11 1.60 -33.28
N LYS A 80 -13.46 0.69 -32.36
CA LYS A 80 -13.08 -0.74 -32.35
C LYS A 80 -14.26 -1.60 -31.97
N SER A 81 -14.28 -2.86 -32.43
CA SER A 81 -15.30 -3.84 -32.00
C SER A 81 -15.02 -4.37 -30.59
N ALA A 82 -16.03 -4.96 -29.95
CA ALA A 82 -15.87 -5.58 -28.63
C ALA A 82 -14.86 -6.74 -28.66
N ASP A 83 -14.87 -7.54 -29.72
CA ASP A 83 -13.95 -8.67 -29.91
C ASP A 83 -12.50 -8.19 -30.10
N GLU A 84 -12.30 -7.11 -30.86
CA GLU A 84 -10.99 -6.47 -31.02
C GLU A 84 -10.45 -5.95 -29.69
N ALA A 85 -11.27 -5.23 -28.93
CA ALA A 85 -10.89 -4.70 -27.63
C ALA A 85 -10.55 -5.82 -26.64
N GLN A 86 -11.36 -6.89 -26.60
CA GLN A 86 -11.14 -8.02 -25.70
C GLN A 86 -9.88 -8.81 -26.06
N ARG A 87 -9.60 -9.02 -27.35
CA ARG A 87 -8.38 -9.69 -27.82
C ARG A 87 -7.13 -8.88 -27.49
N TYR A 88 -7.13 -7.57 -27.72
CA TYR A 88 -6.00 -6.71 -27.37
C TYR A 88 -5.75 -6.67 -25.85
N SER A 89 -6.82 -6.59 -25.07
CA SER A 89 -6.78 -6.69 -23.61
C SER A 89 -6.11 -7.99 -23.12
N GLN A 90 -6.52 -9.14 -23.69
CA GLN A 90 -5.90 -10.43 -23.36
C GLN A 90 -4.42 -10.49 -23.74
N GLN A 91 -4.05 -9.94 -24.91
CA GLN A 91 -2.66 -9.85 -25.33
C GLN A 91 -1.83 -9.00 -24.37
N LEU A 92 -2.32 -7.82 -23.99
CA LEU A 92 -1.63 -6.94 -23.02
C LEU A 92 -1.37 -7.65 -21.69
N VAL A 93 -2.39 -8.31 -21.13
CA VAL A 93 -2.28 -9.02 -19.85
C VAL A 93 -1.26 -10.16 -19.91
N GLN A 94 -1.11 -10.83 -21.05
CA GLN A 94 -0.14 -11.93 -21.23
C GLN A 94 1.27 -11.42 -21.52
N GLU A 95 1.42 -10.39 -22.35
CA GLU A 95 2.72 -9.92 -22.82
C GLU A 95 3.43 -9.00 -21.83
N MET A 96 2.71 -8.16 -21.08
CA MET A 96 3.34 -7.20 -20.16
C MET A 96 4.20 -7.87 -19.08
N PRO A 97 3.70 -8.87 -18.31
CA PRO A 97 4.52 -9.59 -17.34
C PRO A 97 5.73 -10.28 -17.96
N TYR A 98 5.54 -10.87 -19.15
CA TYR A 98 6.61 -11.54 -19.90
C TYR A 98 7.72 -10.57 -20.29
N ARG A 99 7.38 -9.41 -20.87
CA ARG A 99 8.36 -8.37 -21.23
C ARG A 99 9.11 -7.87 -20.00
N LEU A 100 8.40 -7.68 -18.89
CA LEU A 100 9.01 -7.21 -17.64
C LEU A 100 9.91 -8.25 -16.98
N SER A 101 9.73 -9.54 -17.25
CA SER A 101 10.63 -10.58 -16.75
C SER A 101 12.07 -10.46 -17.27
N PHE A 102 12.29 -9.75 -18.38
CA PHE A 102 13.64 -9.46 -18.88
C PHE A 102 14.28 -8.23 -18.21
N GLN A 103 13.50 -7.41 -17.51
CA GLN A 103 13.97 -6.18 -16.86
C GLN A 103 14.01 -6.30 -15.34
N TYR A 104 13.05 -7.03 -14.77
CA TYR A 104 12.90 -7.22 -13.33
C TYR A 104 12.99 -8.70 -13.01
N THR A 105 13.69 -9.02 -11.92
CA THR A 105 13.89 -10.41 -11.52
C THR A 105 12.59 -11.08 -11.09
N PHE A 106 11.74 -10.36 -10.35
CA PHE A 106 10.49 -10.87 -9.80
C PHE A 106 9.31 -9.94 -10.16
N PRO A 107 8.93 -9.81 -11.44
CA PRO A 107 7.84 -8.93 -11.85
C PRO A 107 6.48 -9.43 -11.33
N LEU A 108 5.50 -8.53 -11.19
CA LEU A 108 4.11 -8.89 -10.88
C LEU A 108 3.59 -9.98 -11.83
N GLY A 109 2.89 -10.96 -11.28
CA GLY A 109 2.30 -12.05 -12.03
C GLY A 109 1.01 -11.66 -12.77
N ILE A 110 0.49 -12.60 -13.57
CA ILE A 110 -0.68 -12.38 -14.44
C ILE A 110 -1.92 -11.97 -13.63
N SER A 111 -2.08 -12.44 -12.39
CA SER A 111 -3.28 -12.20 -11.60
C SER A 111 -3.49 -10.72 -11.26
N ALA A 112 -2.41 -9.97 -11.00
CA ALA A 112 -2.44 -8.52 -10.84
C ALA A 112 -2.97 -7.84 -12.11
N TYR A 113 -2.44 -8.19 -13.28
CA TYR A 113 -2.87 -7.62 -14.56
C TYR A 113 -4.32 -7.98 -14.89
N LEU A 114 -4.76 -9.23 -14.69
CA LEU A 114 -6.16 -9.62 -14.90
C LEU A 114 -7.14 -8.81 -14.04
N THR A 115 -6.81 -8.64 -12.75
CA THR A 115 -7.67 -7.93 -11.81
C THR A 115 -7.75 -6.45 -12.16
N THR A 116 -6.61 -5.85 -12.50
CA THR A 116 -6.53 -4.46 -12.92
C THR A 116 -7.19 -4.21 -14.27
N GLU A 117 -7.04 -5.11 -15.24
CA GLU A 117 -7.66 -5.00 -16.56
C GLU A 117 -9.18 -4.90 -16.47
N GLU A 118 -9.80 -5.79 -15.70
CA GLU A 118 -11.24 -5.79 -15.49
C GLU A 118 -11.71 -4.49 -14.82
N TYR A 119 -10.90 -3.95 -13.91
CA TYR A 119 -11.18 -2.66 -13.29
C TYR A 119 -11.08 -1.50 -14.30
N ILE A 120 -9.99 -1.43 -15.08
CA ILE A 120 -9.79 -0.40 -16.11
C ILE A 120 -10.94 -0.44 -17.12
N LYS A 121 -11.33 -1.64 -17.58
CA LYS A 121 -12.48 -1.86 -18.46
C LYS A 121 -13.75 -1.27 -17.87
N GLN A 122 -14.12 -1.66 -16.64
CA GLN A 122 -15.34 -1.20 -16.00
C GLN A 122 -15.38 0.32 -15.88
N VAL A 123 -14.32 0.93 -15.32
CA VAL A 123 -14.26 2.38 -15.10
C VAL A 123 -14.27 3.16 -16.40
N THR A 124 -13.53 2.70 -17.41
CA THR A 124 -13.44 3.39 -18.70
C THR A 124 -14.78 3.37 -19.43
N LEU A 125 -15.49 2.24 -19.40
CA LEU A 125 -16.79 2.10 -20.07
C LEU A 125 -17.93 2.80 -19.33
N SER A 126 -17.90 2.84 -17.99
CA SER A 126 -18.98 3.43 -17.19
C SER A 126 -18.84 4.93 -16.94
N SER A 127 -17.64 5.49 -17.04
CA SER A 127 -17.39 6.91 -16.73
C SER A 127 -17.68 7.81 -17.93
N GLU A 128 -18.54 8.82 -17.79
CA GLU A 128 -18.78 9.82 -18.85
C GLU A 128 -17.54 10.66 -19.14
N LYS A 129 -16.84 11.11 -18.08
CA LYS A 129 -15.61 11.90 -18.14
C LYS A 129 -14.57 11.31 -17.17
N LEU A 130 -13.73 10.42 -17.68
CA LEU A 130 -12.63 9.85 -16.91
C LEU A 130 -11.45 10.83 -16.85
N ASN A 131 -11.03 11.22 -15.65
CA ASN A 131 -9.76 11.94 -15.47
C ASN A 131 -8.60 10.95 -15.63
N GLU A 132 -7.95 11.00 -16.80
CA GLU A 132 -6.91 10.03 -17.17
C GLU A 132 -5.70 10.10 -16.23
N THR A 133 -5.21 11.30 -15.96
CA THR A 133 -4.05 11.52 -15.09
C THR A 133 -4.30 10.97 -13.70
N SER A 134 -5.46 11.28 -13.11
CA SER A 134 -5.84 10.76 -11.80
C SER A 134 -5.93 9.24 -11.77
N MET A 135 -6.51 8.63 -12.81
CA MET A 135 -6.59 7.17 -12.93
C MET A 135 -5.19 6.54 -13.01
N LEU A 136 -4.29 7.11 -13.81
CA LEU A 136 -2.92 6.62 -13.96
C LEU A 136 -2.13 6.73 -12.65
N ASP A 137 -2.25 7.83 -11.92
CA ASP A 137 -1.55 8.03 -10.64
C ASP A 137 -2.08 7.10 -9.55
N LYS A 138 -3.38 6.80 -9.57
CA LYS A 138 -4.01 5.82 -8.68
C LYS A 138 -3.59 4.39 -9.00
N MET A 139 -3.49 4.02 -10.29
CA MET A 139 -2.98 2.71 -10.70
C MET A 139 -1.52 2.52 -10.36
N TYR A 140 -0.71 3.57 -10.55
CA TYR A 140 0.68 3.59 -10.11
C TYR A 140 0.79 3.37 -8.59
N SER A 141 0.00 4.08 -7.79
CA SER A 141 -0.01 3.95 -6.34
C SER A 141 -0.50 2.56 -5.87
N GLY A 142 -1.50 2.00 -6.56
CA GLY A 142 -1.93 0.62 -6.35
C GLY A 142 -0.82 -0.39 -6.64
N CYS A 143 -0.06 -0.18 -7.71
CA CYS A 143 1.12 -1.00 -8.03
C CYS A 143 2.20 -0.93 -6.96
N LEU A 144 2.49 0.25 -6.39
CA LEU A 144 3.45 0.37 -5.29
C LEU A 144 3.05 -0.51 -4.11
N SER A 145 1.76 -0.48 -3.74
CA SER A 145 1.21 -1.30 -2.65
C SER A 145 1.30 -2.81 -2.94
N MET A 146 0.99 -3.23 -4.17
CA MET A 146 1.15 -4.64 -4.57
C MET A 146 2.61 -5.10 -4.49
N ASN A 147 3.53 -4.25 -4.93
CA ASN A 147 4.96 -4.53 -4.91
C ASN A 147 5.54 -4.59 -3.50
N ASP A 148 5.13 -3.68 -2.61
CA ASP A 148 5.54 -3.71 -1.21
C ASP A 148 5.23 -5.05 -0.55
N VAL A 149 4.01 -5.56 -0.78
CA VAL A 149 3.60 -6.88 -0.29
C VAL A 149 4.41 -7.98 -0.96
N LYS A 150 4.43 -8.00 -2.31
CA LYS A 150 5.11 -9.04 -3.10
C LYS A 150 6.56 -9.20 -2.66
N TYR A 151 7.30 -8.10 -2.59
CA TYR A 151 8.71 -8.14 -2.21
C TYR A 151 8.90 -8.43 -0.73
N PHE A 152 8.02 -7.98 0.16
CA PHE A 152 8.11 -8.36 1.56
C PHE A 152 7.92 -9.87 1.76
N ASP A 153 6.90 -10.46 1.16
CA ASP A 153 6.62 -11.90 1.23
C ASP A 153 7.76 -12.72 0.59
N LEU A 154 8.26 -12.25 -0.57
CA LEU A 154 9.37 -12.89 -1.26
C LEU A 154 10.65 -12.89 -0.41
N LEU A 155 11.03 -11.74 0.13
CA LEU A 155 12.33 -11.55 0.78
C LEU A 155 12.33 -12.06 2.23
N SER A 156 11.15 -12.18 2.86
CA SER A 156 10.97 -12.79 4.17
C SER A 156 10.89 -14.32 4.13
N SER A 157 10.65 -14.91 2.95
CA SER A 157 10.56 -16.37 2.79
C SER A 157 11.89 -17.07 3.06
N GLU A 158 11.82 -18.13 3.89
CA GLU A 158 12.97 -18.99 4.20
C GLU A 158 13.49 -19.77 2.98
N LYS A 159 12.64 -19.97 1.97
CA LYS A 159 12.99 -20.65 0.71
C LYS A 159 14.20 -20.02 0.02
N TYR A 160 14.38 -18.71 0.15
CA TYR A 160 15.45 -17.95 -0.51
C TYR A 160 16.54 -17.51 0.48
N LEU A 161 16.71 -18.25 1.58
CA LEU A 161 17.79 -18.06 2.54
C LEU A 161 18.93 -19.05 2.26
N THR A 162 20.15 -18.62 2.53
CA THR A 162 21.34 -19.46 2.47
C THR A 162 21.78 -19.84 3.88
N GLY A 163 21.87 -21.15 4.15
CA GLY A 163 22.23 -21.68 5.46
C GLY A 163 21.21 -21.33 6.55
N SER A 164 21.68 -21.13 7.79
CA SER A 164 20.86 -20.83 8.97
C SER A 164 20.59 -19.34 9.19
N ARG A 165 20.61 -18.52 8.12
CA ARG A 165 20.41 -17.07 8.23
C ARG A 165 18.95 -16.75 8.53
N THR A 166 18.71 -15.67 9.27
CA THR A 166 17.38 -15.08 9.41
C THR A 166 17.16 -14.00 8.35
N PRO A 167 15.93 -13.80 7.85
CA PRO A 167 15.66 -12.75 6.86
C PRO A 167 15.80 -11.34 7.46
N PHE A 168 15.53 -11.21 8.76
CA PHE A 168 15.50 -9.95 9.49
C PHE A 168 16.66 -9.81 10.48
N ILE A 169 17.08 -8.57 10.73
CA ILE A 169 17.95 -8.25 11.87
C ILE A 169 17.15 -8.26 13.19
N SER A 170 17.87 -8.16 14.32
CA SER A 170 17.24 -8.11 15.63
C SER A 170 16.42 -6.84 15.81
N GLU A 171 15.33 -6.90 16.59
CA GLU A 171 14.53 -5.72 16.91
C GLU A 171 15.36 -4.64 17.62
N SER A 172 16.30 -5.05 18.48
CA SER A 172 17.23 -4.12 19.13
C SER A 172 18.11 -3.36 18.13
N ASP A 173 18.52 -3.97 17.02
CA ASP A 173 19.34 -3.29 16.02
C ASP A 173 18.50 -2.37 15.13
N VAL A 174 17.25 -2.73 14.85
CA VAL A 174 16.29 -1.83 14.20
C VAL A 174 16.09 -0.56 15.04
N LEU A 175 15.85 -0.72 16.35
CA LEU A 175 15.59 0.42 17.24
C LEU A 175 16.78 1.38 17.37
N LYS A 176 18.03 0.90 17.26
CA LYS A 176 19.23 1.77 17.26
C LYS A 176 19.28 2.72 16.05
N MET A 177 18.57 2.39 14.97
CA MET A 177 18.57 3.16 13.72
C MET A 177 17.32 4.04 13.57
N PHE A 178 16.41 4.01 14.55
CA PHE A 178 15.14 4.73 14.51
C PHE A 178 15.30 6.17 15.02
N ASP A 179 15.00 7.14 14.16
CA ASP A 179 15.01 8.58 14.47
C ASP A 179 13.66 9.22 14.14
N PRO A 180 12.80 9.50 15.14
CA PRO A 180 11.45 10.01 14.91
C PRO A 180 11.40 11.50 14.54
N THR A 181 12.52 12.19 14.38
CA THR A 181 12.56 13.65 14.12
C THR A 181 11.79 14.04 12.86
N ASN A 182 11.74 13.16 11.85
CA ASN A 182 11.02 13.39 10.59
C ASN A 182 9.64 12.72 10.53
N SER A 183 9.19 12.11 11.62
CA SER A 183 7.90 11.40 11.70
C SER A 183 6.76 12.38 11.99
N LEU A 184 5.62 12.21 11.28
CA LEU A 184 4.42 13.03 11.44
C LEU A 184 3.84 12.90 12.86
N PHE A 185 3.89 11.68 13.42
CA PHE A 185 3.38 11.39 14.76
C PHE A 185 4.46 11.50 15.85
N ARG A 186 5.68 11.95 15.51
CA ARG A 186 6.83 12.06 16.41
C ARG A 186 7.06 10.78 17.23
N SER A 187 7.13 9.65 16.51
CA SER A 187 7.18 8.26 17.00
C SER A 187 5.81 7.67 17.35
N ILE A 188 5.28 6.80 16.49
CA ILE A 188 4.24 5.85 16.89
C ILE A 188 4.89 4.78 17.77
N HIS A 189 4.59 4.80 19.07
CA HIS A 189 5.21 3.86 19.99
C HIS A 189 4.58 2.46 19.85
N PRO A 190 5.40 1.41 19.61
CA PRO A 190 4.89 0.03 19.59
C PRO A 190 4.50 -0.44 21.00
N VAL A 191 5.15 0.13 22.02
CA VAL A 191 4.91 -0.18 23.43
C VAL A 191 4.13 0.98 24.06
N PRO A 192 2.99 0.70 24.74
CA PRO A 192 2.21 1.73 25.40
C PRO A 192 2.98 2.40 26.54
N SER A 193 2.74 3.69 26.77
CA SER A 193 3.28 4.37 27.95
C SER A 193 2.45 4.04 29.21
N LYS A 194 3.00 4.30 30.41
CA LYS A 194 2.25 4.12 31.66
C LYS A 194 1.06 5.09 31.76
N GLU A 195 1.15 6.25 31.11
CA GLU A 195 0.10 7.27 31.07
C GLU A 195 -1.03 6.93 30.06
N ASP A 196 -0.83 5.92 29.21
CA ASP A 196 -1.83 5.53 28.22
C ASP A 196 -3.07 4.93 28.90
N LYS A 197 -4.21 5.56 28.62
CA LYS A 197 -5.53 5.13 29.06
C LYS A 197 -5.98 3.90 28.27
N LEU A 198 -6.79 3.06 28.93
CA LEU A 198 -7.40 1.90 28.30
C LEU A 198 -8.52 2.34 27.36
N THR A 199 -8.35 2.12 26.06
CA THR A 199 -9.36 2.29 25.03
C THR A 199 -10.29 1.07 24.98
N PRO A 200 -11.62 1.26 24.83
CA PRO A 200 -12.58 0.15 24.75
C PRO A 200 -12.42 -0.66 23.45
N PRO A 201 -12.93 -1.91 23.40
CA PRO A 201 -12.92 -2.72 22.18
C PRO A 201 -13.89 -2.17 21.11
N ASN A 202 -13.78 -2.72 19.89
CA ASN A 202 -14.64 -2.44 18.74
C ASN A 202 -14.66 -0.96 18.28
N MET A 203 -13.55 -0.24 18.45
CA MET A 203 -13.44 1.16 18.05
C MET A 203 -13.76 1.39 16.58
N ALA A 204 -13.42 0.46 15.68
CA ALA A 204 -13.80 0.55 14.28
C ALA A 204 -15.31 0.75 14.08
N LYS A 205 -16.14 0.05 14.87
CA LYS A 205 -17.61 0.22 14.84
C LYS A 205 -18.02 1.48 15.59
N THR A 206 -17.47 1.73 16.77
CA THR A 206 -17.81 2.87 17.64
C THR A 206 -17.65 4.22 16.95
N ILE A 207 -16.62 4.39 16.10
CA ILE A 207 -16.39 5.64 15.36
C ILE A 207 -16.83 5.58 13.90
N ASN A 208 -17.47 4.48 13.47
CA ASN A 208 -17.81 4.20 12.07
C ASN A 208 -16.58 4.38 11.14
N PHE A 209 -15.50 3.67 11.46
CA PHE A 209 -14.24 3.73 10.72
C PHE A 209 -14.38 2.93 9.41
N LYS A 210 -14.38 3.62 8.28
CA LYS A 210 -14.63 3.05 6.94
C LYS A 210 -13.40 2.26 6.45
N PRO A 211 -13.57 1.30 5.53
CA PRO A 211 -12.44 0.57 4.93
C PRO A 211 -11.36 1.48 4.33
N ILE A 212 -11.75 2.55 3.64
CA ILE A 212 -10.81 3.53 3.08
C ILE A 212 -9.99 4.26 4.15
N GLU A 213 -10.56 4.44 5.34
CA GLU A 213 -9.88 5.06 6.48
C GLU A 213 -8.81 4.11 7.06
N PHE A 214 -9.01 2.79 7.01
CA PHE A 214 -7.95 1.83 7.32
C PHE A 214 -6.79 1.92 6.33
N ILE A 215 -7.07 2.15 5.05
CA ILE A 215 -6.04 2.29 4.02
C ILE A 215 -5.22 3.56 4.26
N ILE A 216 -5.88 4.70 4.48
CA ILE A 216 -5.21 5.97 4.80
C ILE A 216 -4.35 5.81 6.07
N ALA A 217 -4.89 5.20 7.13
CA ALA A 217 -4.15 4.97 8.36
C ALA A 217 -2.88 4.13 8.13
N ARG A 218 -2.96 3.06 7.34
CA ARG A 218 -1.80 2.22 7.03
C ARG A 218 -0.73 2.96 6.24
N ILE A 219 -1.12 3.76 5.26
CA ILE A 219 -0.19 4.60 4.49
C ILE A 219 0.51 5.59 5.42
N LEU A 220 -0.23 6.27 6.29
CA LEU A 220 0.34 7.21 7.25
C LEU A 220 1.30 6.53 8.24
N ILE A 221 0.94 5.34 8.75
CA ILE A 221 1.83 4.57 9.63
C ILE A 221 3.10 4.15 8.88
N ASP A 222 2.98 3.67 7.65
CA ASP A 222 4.13 3.28 6.84
C ASP A 222 5.07 4.46 6.57
N GLN A 223 4.52 5.61 6.17
CA GLN A 223 5.28 6.84 5.95
C GLN A 223 5.96 7.33 7.23
N ASP A 224 5.27 7.27 8.37
CA ASP A 224 5.82 7.68 9.65
C ASP A 224 7.05 6.84 10.05
N ILE A 225 6.93 5.51 9.93
CA ILE A 225 8.03 4.58 10.20
C ILE A 225 9.14 4.75 9.16
N ARG A 226 8.80 4.90 7.88
CA ARG A 226 9.75 5.13 6.79
C ARG A 226 10.58 6.39 7.03
N ASN A 227 9.93 7.49 7.37
CA ASN A 227 10.60 8.77 7.64
C ASN A 227 11.51 8.67 8.86
N SER A 228 11.18 7.79 9.81
CA SER A 228 12.02 7.52 10.97
C SER A 228 13.30 6.75 10.64
N PHE A 229 13.40 6.18 9.43
CA PHE A 229 14.56 5.42 8.95
C PHE A 229 15.25 6.05 7.74
N ILE A 230 14.74 7.17 7.21
CA ILE A 230 15.12 7.65 5.87
C ILE A 230 16.59 8.08 5.71
N THR A 231 17.23 8.45 6.82
CA THR A 231 18.66 8.80 6.92
C THR A 231 19.53 7.64 7.38
N SER A 232 18.91 6.53 7.78
CA SER A 232 19.61 5.36 8.31
C SER A 232 20.12 4.43 7.20
N ASN A 233 20.98 3.50 7.59
CA ASN A 233 21.46 2.43 6.70
C ASN A 233 20.59 1.17 6.78
N ILE A 234 19.34 1.27 7.24
CA ILE A 234 18.48 0.10 7.40
C ILE A 234 18.09 -0.50 6.05
N ARG A 235 17.98 -1.83 6.01
CA ARG A 235 17.50 -2.55 4.83
C ARG A 235 16.00 -2.32 4.68
N TRP A 236 15.52 -2.25 3.43
CA TRP A 236 14.10 -2.02 3.14
C TRP A 236 13.19 -3.06 3.81
N ILE A 237 13.61 -4.34 3.81
CA ILE A 237 12.84 -5.44 4.40
C ILE A 237 12.62 -5.29 5.92
N ASP A 238 13.61 -4.76 6.65
CA ASP A 238 13.51 -4.60 8.11
C ASP A 238 12.57 -3.43 8.45
N TYR A 239 12.65 -2.34 7.68
CA TYR A 239 11.69 -1.23 7.78
C TYR A 239 10.27 -1.72 7.47
N LYS A 240 10.05 -2.47 6.37
CA LYS A 240 8.72 -2.97 6.03
C LYS A 240 8.18 -3.96 7.06
N LYS A 241 9.03 -4.77 7.69
CA LYS A 241 8.64 -5.60 8.84
C LYS A 241 8.11 -4.75 9.99
N ALA A 242 8.83 -3.69 10.36
CA ALA A 242 8.40 -2.78 11.42
C ALA A 242 7.07 -2.10 11.07
N SER A 243 6.95 -1.59 9.83
CA SER A 243 5.73 -0.97 9.30
C SER A 243 4.52 -1.93 9.35
N PHE A 244 4.63 -3.12 8.76
CA PHE A 244 3.54 -4.10 8.74
C PHE A 244 3.15 -4.60 10.13
N THR A 245 4.13 -4.76 11.02
CA THR A 245 3.87 -5.10 12.42
C THR A 245 3.06 -3.99 13.09
N MET A 246 3.43 -2.72 12.88
CA MET A 246 2.72 -1.57 13.43
C MET A 246 1.30 -1.45 12.88
N GLN A 247 1.12 -1.64 11.57
CA GLN A 247 -0.19 -1.65 10.92
C GLN A 247 -1.11 -2.75 11.47
N LYS A 248 -0.57 -3.97 11.67
CA LYS A 248 -1.30 -5.08 12.29
C LYS A 248 -1.70 -4.78 13.73
N ASN A 249 -0.80 -4.18 14.49
CA ASN A 249 -1.07 -3.75 15.87
C ASN A 249 -2.15 -2.66 15.92
N PHE A 250 -2.15 -1.71 14.98
CA PHE A 250 -3.21 -0.71 14.84
C PHE A 250 -4.57 -1.34 14.57
N VAL A 251 -4.66 -2.29 13.62
CA VAL A 251 -5.92 -3.01 13.34
C VAL A 251 -6.41 -3.76 14.59
N LYS A 252 -5.50 -4.47 15.26
CA LYS A 252 -5.82 -5.18 16.51
C LYS A 252 -6.30 -4.22 17.60
N PHE A 253 -5.70 -3.03 17.73
CA PHE A 253 -6.16 -2.00 18.65
C PHE A 253 -7.57 -1.50 18.31
N MET A 254 -7.87 -1.28 17.02
CA MET A 254 -9.21 -0.88 16.57
C MET A 254 -10.28 -1.95 16.82
N GLU A 255 -9.91 -3.23 16.83
CA GLU A 255 -10.81 -4.35 17.10
C GLU A 255 -10.97 -4.64 18.60
N LYS A 256 -9.85 -4.72 19.33
CA LYS A 256 -9.80 -5.26 20.70
C LYS A 256 -9.61 -4.18 21.76
N GLY A 257 -9.40 -2.94 21.36
CA GLY A 257 -8.98 -1.87 22.28
C GLY A 257 -7.55 -2.10 22.77
N GLY A 258 -7.17 -1.40 23.83
CA GLY A 258 -5.84 -1.46 24.40
C GLY A 258 -5.36 -0.12 24.92
N ARG A 259 -4.11 -0.06 25.39
CA ARG A 259 -3.46 1.19 25.77
C ARG A 259 -2.55 1.55 24.61
N ASN A 260 -2.86 2.59 23.83
CA ASN A 260 -1.94 3.17 22.85
C ASN A 260 -2.51 4.52 22.38
N LYS A 261 -2.00 5.61 22.94
CA LYS A 261 -2.49 6.96 22.61
C LYS A 261 -2.20 7.34 21.16
N ASP A 262 -1.09 6.87 20.60
CA ASP A 262 -0.69 7.21 19.23
C ASP A 262 -1.63 6.57 18.21
N PHE A 263 -2.06 5.32 18.42
CA PHE A 263 -3.11 4.70 17.61
C PHE A 263 -4.46 5.42 17.71
N ALA A 264 -4.86 5.86 18.92
CA ALA A 264 -6.06 6.66 19.09
C ALA A 264 -5.98 8.01 18.32
N ARG A 265 -4.81 8.64 18.31
CA ARG A 265 -4.53 9.87 17.53
C ARG A 265 -4.61 9.61 16.04
N VAL A 266 -3.93 8.58 15.53
CA VAL A 266 -3.98 8.19 14.11
C VAL A 266 -5.42 7.97 13.68
N ALA A 267 -6.18 7.13 14.40
CA ALA A 267 -7.57 6.85 14.07
C ALA A 267 -8.44 8.12 14.09
N SER A 268 -8.25 8.99 15.09
CA SER A 268 -9.03 10.22 15.21
C SER A 268 -8.70 11.23 14.10
N MET A 269 -7.41 11.41 13.76
CA MET A 269 -6.97 12.29 12.68
C MET A 269 -7.47 11.80 11.32
N VAL A 270 -7.30 10.51 11.03
CA VAL A 270 -7.81 9.91 9.80
C VAL A 270 -9.32 10.06 9.72
N LYS A 271 -10.05 9.80 10.81
CA LYS A 271 -11.51 9.92 10.79
C LYS A 271 -11.97 11.35 10.48
N THR A 272 -11.25 12.33 10.98
CA THR A 272 -11.57 13.75 10.81
C THR A 272 -11.19 14.27 9.42
N LEU A 273 -10.07 13.80 8.84
CA LEU A 273 -9.52 14.33 7.58
C LEU A 273 -9.86 13.50 6.33
N SER A 274 -10.25 12.22 6.47
CA SER A 274 -10.62 11.37 5.33
C SER A 274 -11.69 11.96 4.39
N PRO A 275 -12.68 12.75 4.85
CA PRO A 275 -13.65 13.39 3.96
C PRO A 275 -13.02 14.38 2.97
N ARG A 276 -11.93 15.04 3.37
CA ARG A 276 -11.21 16.03 2.53
C ARG A 276 -10.30 15.37 1.49
N ILE A 277 -9.95 14.10 1.70
CA ILE A 277 -9.17 13.31 0.75
C ILE A 277 -10.12 12.65 -0.27
N THR A 278 -11.19 12.04 0.23
CA THR A 278 -12.10 11.20 -0.57
C THR A 278 -13.26 11.99 -1.18
N ASN A 279 -13.44 13.26 -0.81
CA ASN A 279 -14.62 14.07 -1.12
C ASN A 279 -15.95 13.39 -0.73
N ASN A 280 -15.93 12.54 0.32
CA ASN A 280 -17.04 11.69 0.74
C ASN A 280 -17.53 10.68 -0.32
N ASP A 281 -16.79 10.47 -1.42
CA ASP A 281 -17.16 9.48 -2.42
C ASP A 281 -16.81 8.08 -1.91
N GLU A 282 -17.84 7.25 -1.70
CA GLU A 282 -17.67 5.87 -1.25
C GLU A 282 -17.02 4.97 -2.31
N ASN A 283 -17.03 5.42 -3.57
CA ASN A 283 -16.35 4.79 -4.69
C ASN A 283 -14.97 5.40 -4.96
N TYR A 284 -14.51 6.32 -4.10
CA TYR A 284 -13.21 6.93 -4.22
C TYR A 284 -12.12 5.87 -4.14
N ILE A 285 -11.43 5.69 -5.26
CA ILE A 285 -10.26 4.82 -5.41
C ILE A 285 -9.24 5.13 -4.32
N ILE A 286 -8.46 4.13 -3.90
CA ILE A 286 -7.36 4.28 -2.93
C ILE A 286 -6.60 5.60 -3.17
N PRO A 287 -6.59 6.53 -2.19
CA PRO A 287 -5.87 7.78 -2.32
C PRO A 287 -4.38 7.51 -2.45
N THR A 288 -3.74 8.34 -3.28
CA THR A 288 -2.29 8.34 -3.40
C THR A 288 -1.65 8.88 -2.12
N GLU A 289 -0.40 8.51 -1.89
CA GLU A 289 0.41 9.07 -0.81
C GLU A 289 0.49 10.60 -0.85
N ALA A 290 0.55 11.17 -2.07
CA ALA A 290 0.60 12.61 -2.27
C ALA A 290 -0.72 13.29 -1.87
N GLU A 291 -1.87 12.72 -2.23
CA GLU A 291 -3.19 13.22 -1.82
C GLU A 291 -3.33 13.20 -0.29
N ILE A 292 -2.96 12.09 0.35
CA ILE A 292 -2.96 12.00 1.83
C ILE A 292 -2.02 13.05 2.42
N SER A 293 -0.76 13.08 1.98
CA SER A 293 0.25 14.00 2.53
C SER A 293 -0.15 15.46 2.35
N SER A 294 -0.76 15.82 1.22
CA SER A 294 -1.24 17.18 0.97
C SER A 294 -2.26 17.63 2.00
N VAL A 295 -3.17 16.75 2.42
CA VAL A 295 -4.17 17.09 3.44
C VAL A 295 -3.51 17.12 4.81
N PHE A 296 -2.74 16.10 5.18
CA PHE A 296 -2.15 15.99 6.52
C PHE A 296 -1.02 17.01 6.80
N ASN A 297 -0.33 17.50 5.77
CA ASN A 297 0.72 18.53 5.91
C ASN A 297 0.20 19.95 5.70
N ASN A 298 -0.82 20.18 4.85
CA ASN A 298 -1.33 21.53 4.57
C ASN A 298 -2.53 21.94 5.42
N ASP A 299 -3.36 20.99 5.86
CA ASP A 299 -4.38 21.32 6.84
C ASP A 299 -3.65 21.57 8.17
N ASN A 300 -3.34 22.84 8.41
CA ASN A 300 -3.05 23.35 9.74
C ASN A 300 -4.23 22.97 10.64
N LEU A 301 -4.18 21.78 11.24
CA LEU A 301 -5.08 21.29 12.28
C LEU A 301 -5.18 22.28 13.46
N ASN A 302 -4.30 23.27 13.50
CA ASN A 302 -4.26 24.35 14.48
C ASN A 302 -5.16 25.55 14.15
N GLY A 303 -5.68 25.69 12.92
CA GLY A 303 -6.40 26.89 12.47
C GLY A 303 -7.91 26.73 12.26
N ASP A 304 -8.42 25.51 12.07
CA ASP A 304 -9.85 25.25 11.82
C ASP A 304 -10.57 24.77 13.11
N PRO A 305 -11.43 25.60 13.73
CA PRO A 305 -12.09 25.25 14.98
C PRO A 305 -13.01 24.03 14.87
N VAL A 306 -13.58 23.77 13.69
CA VAL A 306 -14.48 22.63 13.46
C VAL A 306 -13.65 21.35 13.47
N LEU A 307 -12.55 21.31 12.72
CA LEU A 307 -11.66 20.16 12.71
C LEU A 307 -11.07 19.86 14.10
N ILE A 308 -10.65 20.88 14.84
CA ILE A 308 -10.14 20.72 16.21
C ILE A 308 -11.22 20.09 17.11
N LYS A 309 -12.46 20.58 17.00
CA LYS A 309 -13.58 20.05 17.77
C LYS A 309 -13.87 18.59 17.41
N ASP A 310 -13.89 18.26 16.12
CA ASP A 310 -14.16 16.90 15.65
C ASP A 310 -13.06 15.93 16.03
N LEU A 311 -11.79 16.35 15.91
CA LEU A 311 -10.64 15.57 16.37
C LEU A 311 -10.74 15.27 17.87
N LYS A 312 -11.02 16.29 18.69
CA LYS A 312 -11.21 16.13 20.15
C LYS A 312 -12.40 15.22 20.46
N ASN A 313 -13.50 15.34 19.73
CA ASN A 313 -14.67 14.50 19.93
C ASN A 313 -14.40 13.04 19.56
N ASN A 314 -13.66 12.79 18.48
CA ASN A 314 -13.25 11.44 18.13
C ASN A 314 -12.28 10.87 19.16
N LEU A 315 -11.29 11.64 19.60
CA LEU A 315 -10.28 11.21 20.57
C LEU A 315 -10.90 10.83 21.93
N LYS A 316 -11.93 11.57 22.38
CA LYS A 316 -12.69 11.26 23.59
C LYS A 316 -13.33 9.87 23.56
N LYS A 317 -13.75 9.38 22.38
CA LYS A 317 -14.32 8.03 22.23
C LYS A 317 -13.30 6.93 22.54
N PHE A 318 -12.00 7.25 22.47
CA PHE A 318 -10.90 6.37 22.85
C PHE A 318 -10.47 6.53 24.32
N ASN A 319 -11.22 7.31 25.11
CA ASN A 319 -10.92 7.77 26.47
C ASN A 319 -9.84 8.85 26.59
N TYR A 320 -9.38 9.45 25.48
CA TYR A 320 -8.32 10.46 25.48
C TYR A 320 -8.82 11.89 25.42
#